data_AF-A0A536C055-F1
#
_entry.id   AF-A0A536C055-F1
#
_cell.length_a   1.000
_cell.length_b   1.000
_cell.length_c   1.000
_cell.angle_alpha   90.00
_cell.angle_beta   90.00
_cell.angle_gamma   90.00
#
_symmetry.space_group_name_H-M   'P 1'
#
loop_
_entity.id
_entity.type
_entity.pdbx_description
1 polymer ?
#
loop_
_entity_poly.entity_id
_entity_poly.type
_entity_poly.pdbx_seq_one_letter_code
_entity_poly.pdbx_strand_id
1 'polypeptide(L)' 'MGKVVAFTSVTLDGVMQAPGRPDEDTRGGFGHGGWATPYADPVMGSVSAQSGS' A
#
# COMPACT_ATOMS: atom_id res chain seq x y z
N MET A 1 2.58 10.48 -25.27
CA MET A 1 3.22 9.43 -24.45
C MET A 1 2.36 9.25 -23.20
N GLY A 2 1.94 8.02 -22.86
CA GLY A 2 1.16 7.76 -21.63
C GLY A 2 2.04 7.76 -20.37
N LYS A 3 1.43 7.96 -19.20
CA LYS A 3 2.09 7.91 -17.88
C LYS A 3 1.61 6.67 -17.13
N VAL A 4 2.53 5.98 -16.46
CA VAL A 4 2.22 4.90 -15.51
C VAL A 4 2.45 5.43 -14.10
N VAL A 5 1.50 5.21 -13.20
CA VAL A 5 1.61 5.58 -11.78
C VAL A 5 1.40 4.33 -10.93
N ALA A 6 2.24 4.17 -9.92
CA ALA A 6 2.15 3.08 -8.95
C ALA A 6 2.23 3.63 -7.52
N PHE A 7 1.46 3.02 -6.62
CA PHE A 7 1.50 3.25 -5.18
C PHE A 7 2.03 1.98 -4.53
N THR A 8 3.12 2.09 -3.78
CA THR A 8 3.80 0.94 -3.18
C THR A 8 4.03 1.17 -1.70
N SER A 9 3.80 0.14 -0.90
CA SER A 9 4.20 0.07 0.50
C SER A 9 5.26 -0.99 0.66
N VAL A 10 6.41 -0.60 1.22
CA VAL A 10 7.57 -1.46 1.39
C VAL A 10 8.18 -1.22 2.76
N THR A 11 8.59 -2.29 3.44
CA THR A 11 9.32 -2.17 4.70
C THR A 11 10.76 -1.70 4.46
N LEU A 12 11.44 -1.26 5.54
CA LEU A 12 12.84 -0.84 5.46
C LEU A 12 13.77 -1.97 4.99
N ASP A 13 13.43 -3.23 5.29
CA ASP A 13 14.15 -4.43 4.86
C ASP A 13 13.67 -4.97 3.49
N GLY A 14 12.80 -4.23 2.79
CA GLY A 14 12.48 -4.50 1.38
C GLY A 14 11.31 -5.46 1.14
N VAL A 15 10.50 -5.76 2.15
CA VAL A 15 9.30 -6.60 2.00
C VAL A 15 8.18 -5.77 1.40
N MET A 16 7.66 -6.19 0.24
CA MET A 16 6.46 -5.61 -0.36
C MET A 16 5.24 -6.00 0.46
N GLN A 17 4.42 -5.01 0.82
CA GLN A 17 3.29 -5.21 1.72
C GLN A 17 1.97 -5.00 1.01
N ALA A 18 1.05 -5.92 1.26
CA ALA A 18 -0.33 -5.73 0.89
C ALA A 18 -1.09 -5.08 2.06
N PRO A 19 -1.83 -3.98 1.83
CA PRO A 19 -2.33 -3.12 2.91
C PRO A 19 -3.65 -3.58 3.54
N GLY A 20 -4.44 -4.39 2.81
CA GLY A 20 -5.87 -4.51 3.04
C GLY A 20 -6.25 -5.60 4.03
N ARG A 21 -5.97 -6.86 3.68
CA ARG A 21 -6.45 -8.00 4.50
C ARG A 21 -5.38 -8.52 5.45
N PRO A 22 -5.77 -9.02 6.64
CA PRO A 22 -4.84 -9.67 7.57
C PRO A 22 -4.07 -10.85 6.98
N ASP A 23 -4.67 -11.56 6.02
CA ASP A 23 -4.12 -12.74 5.34
C ASP A 23 -3.51 -12.43 3.96
N GLU A 24 -3.36 -11.15 3.61
CA GLU A 24 -2.84 -10.74 2.32
C GLU A 24 -1.30 -10.89 2.27
N ASP A 25 -0.84 -11.81 1.43
CA ASP A 25 0.57 -12.16 1.21
C ASP A 25 1.41 -12.38 2.49
N THR A 26 1.28 -13.57 3.08
CA THR A 26 2.00 -13.98 4.31
C THR A 26 3.45 -14.42 4.08
N ARG A 27 3.99 -14.25 2.87
CA ARG A 27 5.35 -14.67 2.52
C ARG A 27 6.36 -13.58 2.90
N GLY A 28 7.62 -13.95 3.11
CA GLY A 28 8.68 -12.97 3.40
C GLY A 28 8.76 -12.48 4.86
N GLY A 29 7.98 -13.07 5.77
CA GLY A 29 8.12 -12.83 7.22
C GLY A 29 7.38 -11.61 7.77
N PHE A 30 6.61 -10.90 6.94
CA PHE A 30 5.78 -9.79 7.39
C PHE A 30 4.49 -10.28 8.05
N GLY A 31 4.38 -10.11 9.37
CA GLY A 31 3.26 -10.61 10.17
C GLY A 31 2.13 -9.62 10.42
N HIS A 32 2.13 -8.45 9.78
CA HIS A 32 1.18 -7.36 10.05
C HIS A 32 0.27 -7.05 8.85
N GLY A 33 -0.32 -8.09 8.23
CA GLY A 33 -1.36 -7.89 7.21
C GLY A 33 -2.51 -7.01 7.72
N GLY A 34 -3.14 -6.27 6.81
CA GLY A 34 -4.25 -5.37 7.14
C GLY A 34 -3.85 -4.11 7.92
N TRP A 35 -2.55 -3.82 8.02
CA TRP A 35 -2.01 -2.68 8.75
C TRP A 35 -2.58 -1.33 8.29
N ALA A 36 -3.02 -1.17 7.04
CA ALA A 36 -3.36 0.15 6.51
C ALA A 36 -4.69 0.71 7.05
N THR A 37 -5.63 -0.16 7.47
CA THR A 37 -6.94 0.27 7.98
C THR A 37 -6.85 1.30 9.12
N PRO A 38 -6.05 1.06 10.19
CA PRO A 38 -5.88 2.05 11.26
C PRO A 38 -5.14 3.33 10.85
N TYR A 39 -4.47 3.37 9.70
CA TYR A 39 -3.71 4.53 9.20
C TYR A 39 -4.35 5.18 7.96
N ALA A 40 -5.64 4.92 7.73
CA ALA A 40 -6.36 5.53 6.62
C ALA A 40 -6.34 7.07 6.75
N ASP A 41 -5.71 7.73 5.78
CA ASP A 41 -5.52 9.17 5.77
C ASP A 41 -6.22 9.81 4.55
N PRO A 42 -7.01 10.89 4.76
CA PRO A 42 -7.76 11.53 3.68
C PRO A 42 -6.87 12.21 2.63
N VAL A 43 -5.68 12.69 3.01
CA VAL A 43 -4.70 13.26 2.08
C VAL A 43 -4.18 12.17 1.15
N MET A 44 -3.83 11.00 1.69
CA MET A 44 -3.42 9.85 0.87
C MET A 44 -4.49 9.45 -0.16
N GLY A 45 -5.77 9.47 0.24
CA GLY A 45 -6.89 9.26 -0.69
C GLY A 45 -6.97 10.31 -1.79
N SER A 46 -6.80 11.59 -1.42
CA SER A 46 -6.86 12.71 -2.38
C SER A 46 -5.78 12.66 -3.45
N VAL A 47 -4.54 12.30 -3.07
CA VAL A 47 -3.40 12.19 -3.99
C VAL A 47 -3.56 10.99 -4.94
N SER A 48 -4.08 9.89 -4.42
CA SER A 48 -4.37 8.68 -5.21
C SER A 48 -5.41 8.98 -6.30
N ALA A 49 -6.47 9.71 -5.95
CA ALA A 49 -7.52 10.12 -6.89
C ALA A 49 -7.00 11.07 -7.97
N GLN A 50 -6.16 12.05 -7.61
CA GLN A 50 -5.56 12.99 -8.57
C GLN A 50 -4.64 12.29 -9.57
N SER A 51 -3.92 11.25 -9.13
CA SER A 51 -2.94 10.56 -9.97
C SER A 51 -3.55 9.60 -10.99
N GLY A 52 -4.83 9.23 -10.81
CA GLY A 52 -5.59 8.40 -11.74
C GLY A 52 -6.43 9.19 -12.75
N SER A 53 -6.44 10.53 -12.67
CA SER A 53 -7.12 11.45 -13.60
C SER A 53 -6.14 11.96 -14.67
#